data_AF-A0AAV7MAG2-F1
#
_entry.id   AF-A0AAV7MAG2-F1
#
_cell.length_a   1.000
_cell.length_b   1.000
_cell.length_c   1.000
_cell.angle_alpha   90.00
_cell.angle_beta   90.00
_cell.angle_gamma   90.00
#
_symmetry.space_group_name_H-M   'P 1'
#
loop_
_entity.id
_entity.type
_entity.pdbx_description
1 polymer ?
#
loop_
_entity_poly.entity_id
_entity_poly.type
_entity_poly.pdbx_seq_one_letter_code
_entity_poly.pdbx_strand_id
1 'polypeptide(L)'
;MNITQDILTRFLQEIRREIGLLKDDLKSCIKVVRQEVTEIGSRVDNLEQTVDTRSEDQELMWRRMTTLEQQNIELQSKQEDLENGSRQNNLRIRGILRETEGADIIAFMAALLHSIHGDTGARLSALDHAHMVAPTPRGPNALPNNIVRVHCFTKKESILLVACKSPNQTFQGLNFQLRGTSLPLPFAYEKTLNQSEIIYVAGKSTTNGDPRSPSSLTGRGRNNI
;
A
#
# COMPACT_ATOMS: atom_id res chain seq x y z
N MET A 1 82.00 48.60 -48.19
CA MET A 1 80.76 47.85 -47.93
C MET A 1 80.81 47.35 -46.50
N ASN A 2 79.90 47.80 -45.64
CA ASN A 2 79.96 47.62 -44.20
C ASN A 2 79.26 46.30 -43.82
N ILE A 3 79.98 45.18 -43.92
CA ILE A 3 79.47 43.80 -43.79
C ILE A 3 78.70 43.59 -42.47
N THR A 4 79.14 44.20 -41.39
CA THR A 4 78.47 44.17 -40.08
C THR A 4 77.08 44.80 -40.10
N GLN A 5 76.90 45.84 -40.90
CA GLN A 5 75.63 46.57 -41.01
C GLN A 5 74.59 45.74 -41.79
N ASP A 6 75.03 45.00 -42.83
CA ASP A 6 74.18 44.08 -43.60
C ASP A 6 73.75 42.83 -42.82
N ILE A 7 74.60 42.32 -41.93
CA ILE A 7 74.26 41.18 -41.06
C ILE A 7 73.18 41.61 -40.07
N LEU A 8 73.31 42.81 -39.49
CA LEU A 8 72.39 43.32 -38.48
C LEU A 8 71.03 43.67 -39.08
N THR A 9 70.98 44.20 -40.31
CA THR A 9 69.72 44.45 -41.03
C THR A 9 69.01 43.16 -41.40
N ARG A 10 69.72 42.13 -41.88
CA ARG A 10 69.13 40.80 -42.12
C ARG A 10 68.54 40.18 -40.86
N PHE A 11 69.28 40.23 -39.75
CA PHE A 11 68.79 39.68 -38.48
C PHE A 11 67.54 40.40 -37.98
N LEU A 12 67.50 41.74 -38.07
CA LEU A 12 66.30 42.53 -37.77
C LEU A 12 65.12 42.20 -38.68
N GLN A 13 65.36 41.94 -39.97
CA GLN A 13 64.32 41.52 -40.91
C GLN A 13 63.75 40.14 -40.55
N GLU A 14 64.60 39.19 -40.15
CA GLU A 14 64.17 37.85 -39.72
C GLU A 14 63.30 37.93 -38.45
N ILE A 15 63.74 38.65 -37.42
CA ILE A 15 62.95 38.87 -36.20
C ILE A 15 61.60 39.51 -36.52
N ARG A 16 61.59 40.51 -37.41
CA ARG A 16 60.35 41.18 -37.81
C ARG A 16 59.40 40.22 -38.53
N ARG A 17 59.95 39.30 -39.35
CA ARG A 17 59.19 38.25 -40.03
C ARG A 17 58.60 37.27 -39.02
N GLU A 18 59.40 36.79 -38.08
CA GLU A 18 58.94 35.87 -37.02
C GLU A 18 57.86 36.50 -36.14
N ILE A 19 58.04 37.75 -35.70
CA ILE A 19 57.01 38.49 -34.94
C ILE A 19 55.72 38.63 -35.77
N GLY A 20 55.85 38.87 -37.08
CA GLY A 20 54.71 38.93 -37.99
C GLY A 20 53.94 37.61 -38.05
N LEU A 21 54.64 36.49 -38.22
CA LEU A 21 54.06 35.15 -38.22
C LEU A 21 53.38 34.84 -36.88
N LEU A 22 54.07 35.06 -35.77
CA LEU A 22 53.54 34.78 -34.43
C LEU A 22 52.29 35.61 -34.12
N LYS A 23 52.25 36.86 -34.61
CA LYS A 23 51.07 37.72 -34.52
C LYS A 23 49.89 37.17 -35.31
N ASP A 24 50.13 36.64 -36.51
CA ASP A 24 49.05 36.10 -37.34
C ASP A 24 48.55 34.74 -36.83
N ASP A 25 49.45 33.90 -36.31
CA ASP A 25 49.10 32.66 -35.60
C ASP A 25 48.26 32.96 -34.35
N LEU A 26 48.66 33.97 -33.57
CA LEU A 26 47.90 34.40 -32.38
C LEU A 26 46.50 34.90 -32.76
N LYS A 27 46.38 35.71 -33.82
CA LYS A 27 45.06 36.14 -34.32
C LYS A 27 44.21 34.96 -34.77
N SER A 28 44.82 33.99 -35.44
CA SER A 28 44.13 32.77 -35.89
C SER A 28 43.60 31.98 -34.68
N CYS A 29 44.45 31.75 -33.68
CA CYS A 29 44.08 31.07 -32.44
C CYS A 29 42.95 31.82 -31.70
N ILE A 30 43.03 33.15 -31.58
CA ILE A 30 41.97 33.96 -30.97
C ILE A 30 40.64 33.83 -31.72
N LYS A 31 40.66 33.75 -33.05
CA LYS A 31 39.43 33.53 -33.84
C LYS A 31 38.82 32.17 -33.57
N VAL A 32 39.63 31.11 -33.51
CA VAL A 32 39.17 29.75 -33.19
C VAL A 32 38.56 29.71 -31.80
N VAL A 33 39.25 30.25 -30.79
CA VAL A 33 38.74 30.30 -29.41
C VAL A 33 37.43 31.09 -29.32
N ARG A 34 37.31 32.23 -30.03
CA ARG A 34 36.05 32.98 -30.07
C ARG A 34 34.91 32.17 -30.66
N GLN A 35 35.18 31.43 -31.75
CA GLN A 35 34.19 30.57 -32.37
C GLN A 35 33.74 29.46 -31.41
N GLU A 36 34.68 28.78 -30.76
CA GLU A 36 34.37 27.74 -29.76
C GLU A 36 33.58 28.30 -28.58
N VAL A 37 33.93 29.48 -28.07
CA VAL A 37 33.18 30.14 -26.99
C VAL A 37 31.74 30.46 -27.41
N THR A 38 31.52 30.92 -28.65
CA THR A 38 30.16 31.17 -29.15
C THR A 38 29.35 29.90 -29.34
N GLU A 39 29.99 28.81 -29.77
CA GLU A 39 29.34 27.50 -29.92
C GLU A 39 29.01 26.86 -28.57
N ILE A 40 29.91 26.99 -27.59
CA ILE A 40 29.64 26.58 -26.21
C ILE A 40 28.48 27.39 -25.64
N GLY A 41 28.46 28.72 -25.84
CA GLY A 41 27.36 29.57 -25.41
C GLY A 41 26.01 29.10 -25.94
N SER A 42 25.90 28.87 -27.25
CA SER A 42 24.64 28.39 -27.84
C SER A 42 24.24 27.00 -27.34
N ARG A 43 25.19 26.10 -27.09
CA ARG A 43 24.92 24.78 -26.52
C ARG A 43 24.43 24.89 -25.06
N VAL A 44 24.99 25.81 -24.29
CA VAL A 44 24.55 26.08 -22.91
C VAL A 44 23.12 26.62 -22.91
N ASP A 45 22.81 27.61 -23.75
CA ASP A 45 21.45 28.18 -23.86
C ASP A 45 20.41 27.10 -24.19
N ASN A 46 20.73 26.21 -25.14
CA ASN A 46 19.85 25.10 -25.52
C ASN A 46 19.66 24.08 -24.38
N LEU A 47 20.73 23.81 -23.62
CA LEU A 47 20.67 22.92 -22.47
C LEU A 47 19.82 23.51 -21.35
N GLU A 48 19.99 24.80 -21.05
CA GLU A 48 19.17 25.52 -20.06
C GLU A 48 17.69 25.44 -20.43
N GLN A 49 17.32 25.77 -21.67
CA GLN A 49 15.94 25.66 -22.14
C GLN A 49 15.38 24.23 -22.05
N THR A 50 16.20 23.23 -22.37
CA THR A 50 15.79 21.82 -22.28
C THR A 50 15.58 21.39 -20.83
N VAL A 51 16.42 21.86 -19.92
CA VAL A 51 16.32 21.58 -18.48
C VAL A 51 15.06 22.22 -17.91
N ASP A 52 14.76 23.47 -18.26
CA ASP A 52 13.56 24.17 -17.82
C ASP A 52 12.29 23.42 -18.24
N THR A 53 12.21 23.07 -19.53
CA THR A 53 11.06 22.32 -20.08
C THR A 53 10.88 20.97 -19.37
N ARG A 54 11.98 20.26 -19.12
CA ARG A 54 11.94 18.98 -18.39
C ARG A 54 11.54 19.14 -16.93
N SER A 55 11.94 20.24 -16.29
CA SER A 55 11.57 20.54 -14.91
C SER A 55 10.06 20.77 -14.80
N GLU A 56 9.48 21.52 -15.75
CA GLU A 56 8.03 21.73 -15.84
C GLU A 56 7.26 20.42 -16.05
N ASP A 57 7.71 19.58 -16.98
CA ASP A 57 7.13 18.26 -17.25
C ASP A 57 7.20 17.36 -16.01
N GLN A 58 8.35 17.35 -15.32
CA GLN A 58 8.54 16.58 -14.10
C GLN A 58 7.56 17.04 -13.01
N GLU A 59 7.38 18.35 -12.82
CA GLU A 59 6.43 18.87 -11.84
C GLU A 59 4.98 18.49 -12.19
N LEU A 60 4.60 18.55 -13.47
CA LEU A 60 3.29 18.10 -13.94
C LEU A 60 3.07 16.60 -13.65
N MET A 61 4.07 15.77 -13.92
CA MET A 61 4.02 14.33 -13.64
C MET A 61 3.87 14.05 -12.16
N TRP A 62 4.62 14.73 -11.29
CA TRP A 62 4.49 14.59 -9.85
C TRP A 62 3.08 14.95 -9.36
N ARG A 63 2.52 16.08 -9.81
CA ARG A 63 1.15 16.48 -9.45
C ARG A 63 0.11 15.45 -9.87
N ARG A 64 0.25 14.87 -11.08
CA ARG A 64 -0.63 13.80 -11.56
C ARG A 64 -0.49 12.54 -10.72
N MET A 65 0.74 12.14 -10.39
CA MET A 65 1.01 10.96 -9.57
C MET A 65 0.37 11.10 -8.19
N THR A 66 0.58 12.22 -7.50
CA THR A 66 -0.04 12.49 -6.19
C THR A 66 -1.57 12.49 -6.27
N THR A 67 -2.14 13.05 -7.34
CA THR A 67 -3.60 13.03 -7.54
C THR A 67 -4.12 11.61 -7.72
N LEU A 68 -3.44 10.79 -8.51
CA LEU A 68 -3.82 9.39 -8.74
C LEU A 68 -3.68 8.54 -7.48
N GLU A 69 -2.61 8.75 -6.69
CA GLU A 69 -2.44 8.08 -5.40
C GLU A 69 -3.59 8.41 -4.45
N GLN A 70 -3.97 9.69 -4.35
CA GLN A 70 -5.08 10.11 -3.51
C GLN A 70 -6.42 9.50 -3.96
N GLN A 71 -6.68 9.51 -5.28
CA GLN A 71 -7.88 8.89 -5.84
C GLN A 71 -7.91 7.37 -5.60
N ASN A 72 -6.76 6.71 -5.69
CA ASN A 72 -6.67 5.27 -5.45
C ASN A 72 -6.98 4.94 -3.98
N ILE A 73 -6.42 5.69 -3.03
CA ILE A 73 -6.73 5.55 -1.60
C ILE A 73 -8.24 5.74 -1.35
N GLU A 74 -8.84 6.78 -1.94
CA GLU A 74 -10.27 7.05 -1.80
C GLU A 74 -11.13 5.92 -2.39
N LEU A 75 -10.75 5.41 -3.56
CA LEU A 75 -11.45 4.29 -4.21
C LEU A 75 -11.31 2.99 -3.42
N GLN A 76 -10.14 2.71 -2.86
CA GLN A 76 -9.93 1.55 -1.99
C GLN A 76 -10.81 1.64 -0.74
N SER A 77 -10.87 2.80 -0.09
CA SER A 77 -11.75 3.02 1.07
C SER A 77 -13.23 2.82 0.69
N LYS A 78 -13.68 3.40 -0.43
CA LYS A 78 -15.05 3.23 -0.91
C LYS A 78 -15.37 1.77 -1.25
N GLN A 79 -14.43 1.06 -1.88
CA GLN A 79 -14.60 -0.36 -2.19
C GLN A 79 -14.70 -1.18 -0.91
N GLU A 80 -13.85 -0.92 0.08
CA GLU A 80 -13.88 -1.59 1.37
C GLU A 80 -15.23 -1.36 2.07
N ASP A 81 -15.72 -0.13 2.12
CA ASP A 81 -17.02 0.21 2.71
C ASP A 81 -18.18 -0.48 1.99
N LEU A 82 -18.19 -0.47 0.65
CA LEU A 82 -19.23 -1.12 -0.15
C LEU A 82 -19.21 -2.64 -0.01
N GLU A 83 -18.03 -3.25 0.01
CA GLU A 83 -17.89 -4.69 0.21
C GLU A 83 -18.29 -5.11 1.62
N ASN A 84 -17.85 -4.37 2.64
CA ASN A 84 -18.24 -4.60 4.03
C ASN A 84 -19.75 -4.43 4.22
N GLY A 85 -20.36 -3.39 3.64
CA GLY A 85 -21.80 -3.18 3.67
C GLY A 85 -22.57 -4.30 2.94
N SER A 86 -22.09 -4.73 1.78
CA SER A 86 -22.69 -5.85 1.02
C SER A 86 -22.65 -7.16 1.79
N ARG A 87 -21.55 -7.42 2.52
CA ARG A 87 -21.36 -8.64 3.31
C ARG A 87 -21.87 -8.52 4.75
N GLN A 88 -22.31 -7.35 5.18
CA GLN A 88 -22.70 -7.07 6.58
C GLN A 88 -23.71 -8.07 7.12
N ASN A 89 -24.62 -8.55 6.26
CA ASN A 89 -25.70 -9.49 6.57
C ASN A 89 -25.38 -10.96 6.26
N ASN A 90 -24.18 -11.24 5.76
CA ASN A 90 -23.78 -12.58 5.35
C ASN A 90 -23.10 -13.34 6.51
N LEU A 91 -23.52 -14.57 6.72
CA LEU A 91 -22.94 -15.56 7.63
C LEU A 91 -22.16 -16.59 6.84
N ARG A 92 -21.01 -17.01 7.38
CA ARG A 92 -20.22 -18.12 6.84
C ARG A 92 -20.38 -19.32 7.74
N ILE A 93 -20.86 -20.42 7.17
CA ILE A 93 -21.01 -21.69 7.87
C ILE A 93 -20.02 -22.69 7.30
N ARG A 94 -19.18 -23.29 8.15
CA ARG A 94 -18.19 -24.29 7.75
C ARG A 94 -18.56 -25.67 8.27
N GLY A 95 -18.35 -26.72 7.46
CA GLY A 95 -18.48 -28.11 7.90
C GLY A 95 -19.76 -28.82 7.47
N ILE A 96 -20.66 -28.13 6.77
CA ILE A 96 -21.88 -28.73 6.22
C ILE A 96 -21.62 -29.18 4.78
N LEU A 97 -21.84 -30.45 4.51
CA LEU A 97 -21.61 -31.06 3.20
C LEU A 97 -22.87 -30.94 2.32
N ARG A 98 -22.67 -30.80 1.01
CA ARG A 98 -23.75 -30.69 0.02
C ARG A 98 -24.78 -31.83 0.09
N GLU A 99 -24.35 -33.04 0.42
CA GLU A 99 -25.22 -34.22 0.49
C GLU A 99 -26.14 -34.21 1.71
N THR A 100 -25.80 -33.43 2.75
CA THR A 100 -26.56 -33.37 4.01
C THR A 100 -27.68 -32.34 3.99
N GLU A 101 -27.64 -31.38 3.06
CA GLU A 101 -28.57 -30.24 2.99
C GLU A 101 -29.89 -30.59 2.27
N GLY A 102 -29.93 -31.70 1.53
CA GLY A 102 -31.10 -32.09 0.73
C GLY A 102 -31.32 -31.20 -0.50
N ALA A 103 -32.57 -31.14 -0.99
CA ALA A 103 -32.93 -30.37 -2.19
C ALA A 103 -33.09 -28.86 -1.95
N ASP A 104 -33.33 -28.44 -0.69
CA ASP A 104 -33.54 -27.04 -0.31
C ASP A 104 -32.57 -26.60 0.80
N ILE A 105 -31.46 -26.00 0.36
CA ILE A 105 -30.40 -25.48 1.21
C ILE A 105 -30.91 -24.36 2.11
N ILE A 106 -31.86 -23.55 1.64
CA ILE A 106 -32.37 -22.41 2.41
C ILE A 106 -33.17 -22.92 3.61
N ALA A 107 -34.06 -23.89 3.38
CA ALA A 107 -34.83 -24.51 4.46
C ALA A 107 -33.92 -25.23 5.48
N PHE A 108 -32.90 -25.95 5.01
CA PHE A 108 -31.92 -26.61 5.87
C PHE A 108 -31.16 -25.62 6.75
N MET A 109 -30.62 -24.55 6.14
CA MET A 109 -29.86 -23.52 6.87
C MET A 109 -30.74 -22.76 7.85
N ALA A 110 -32.01 -22.51 7.52
CA ALA A 110 -32.97 -21.89 8.43
C ALA A 110 -33.21 -22.78 9.66
N ALA A 111 -33.41 -24.09 9.46
CA ALA A 111 -33.58 -25.06 10.56
C ALA A 111 -32.33 -25.17 11.44
N LEU A 112 -31.14 -25.15 10.84
CA LEU A 112 -29.87 -25.15 11.55
C LEU A 112 -29.74 -23.90 12.43
N LEU A 113 -29.96 -22.71 11.88
CA LEU A 113 -29.85 -21.47 12.64
C LEU A 113 -30.90 -21.38 13.76
N HIS A 114 -32.08 -21.95 13.54
CA HIS A 114 -33.12 -22.08 14.56
C HIS A 114 -32.65 -22.92 15.76
N SER A 115 -31.99 -24.05 15.50
CA SER A 115 -31.47 -24.91 16.56
C SER A 115 -30.45 -24.22 17.47
N ILE A 116 -29.68 -23.27 16.92
CA ILE A 116 -28.68 -22.50 17.68
C ILE A 116 -29.37 -21.39 18.49
N HIS A 117 -30.28 -20.65 17.86
CA HIS A 117 -30.83 -19.43 18.46
C HIS A 117 -31.99 -19.72 19.43
N GLY A 118 -32.67 -20.87 19.32
CA GLY A 118 -33.77 -21.28 20.20
C GLY A 118 -35.05 -20.44 20.06
N ASP A 119 -35.07 -19.43 19.20
CA ASP A 119 -36.22 -18.55 18.99
C ASP A 119 -37.25 -19.21 18.07
N THR A 120 -38.42 -19.54 18.62
CA THR A 120 -39.54 -20.19 17.92
C THR A 120 -40.30 -19.27 16.94
N GLY A 121 -39.86 -18.03 16.78
CA GLY A 121 -40.54 -17.04 15.94
C GLY A 121 -40.50 -17.37 14.44
N ALA A 122 -41.66 -17.26 13.78
CA ALA A 122 -41.88 -17.37 12.32
C ALA A 122 -41.03 -16.42 11.44
N ARG A 123 -40.10 -15.65 12.04
CA ARG A 123 -39.27 -14.61 11.42
C ARG A 123 -37.81 -15.02 11.24
N LEU A 124 -37.34 -16.18 11.74
CA LEU A 124 -36.05 -16.76 11.35
C LEU A 124 -36.09 -17.38 9.94
N SER A 125 -37.30 -17.63 9.42
CA SER A 125 -37.57 -18.11 8.06
C SER A 125 -37.20 -17.14 6.93
N ALA A 126 -36.69 -15.94 7.24
CA ALA A 126 -36.30 -14.95 6.25
C ALA A 126 -34.78 -15.00 6.00
N LEU A 127 -34.30 -16.13 5.48
CA LEU A 127 -33.03 -16.17 4.78
C LEU A 127 -33.29 -15.66 3.36
N ASP A 128 -32.57 -14.62 2.95
CA ASP A 128 -32.72 -14.08 1.60
C ASP A 128 -32.09 -15.01 0.57
N HIS A 129 -30.97 -15.64 0.96
CA HIS A 129 -30.20 -16.49 0.07
C HIS A 129 -29.27 -17.42 0.84
N ALA A 130 -29.04 -18.63 0.32
CA ALA A 130 -28.03 -19.56 0.81
C ALA A 130 -27.36 -20.24 -0.36
N HIS A 131 -26.03 -20.28 -0.37
CA HIS A 131 -25.27 -21.00 -1.37
C HIS A 131 -23.95 -21.55 -0.83
N MET A 132 -23.48 -22.63 -1.43
CA MET A 132 -22.17 -23.20 -1.17
C MET A 132 -21.10 -22.48 -1.97
N VAL A 133 -20.01 -22.09 -1.31
CA VAL A 133 -18.85 -21.46 -1.94
C VAL A 133 -18.05 -22.52 -2.68
N ALA A 134 -17.93 -22.37 -4.00
CA ALA A 134 -17.09 -23.23 -4.83
C ALA A 134 -15.66 -22.67 -4.95
N PRO A 135 -14.64 -23.53 -5.14
CA PRO A 135 -14.68 -24.98 -5.06
C PRO A 135 -14.69 -25.47 -3.60
N THR A 136 -15.30 -26.63 -3.35
CA THR A 136 -15.21 -27.28 -2.03
C THR A 136 -13.74 -27.58 -1.73
N PRO A 137 -13.22 -27.13 -0.57
CA PRO A 137 -11.85 -27.43 -0.16
C PRO A 137 -11.59 -28.95 -0.17
N ARG A 138 -10.48 -29.39 -0.78
CA ARG A 138 -10.08 -30.81 -0.82
C ARG A 138 -8.98 -31.06 0.21
N GLY A 139 -9.19 -32.01 1.11
CA GLY A 139 -8.18 -32.44 2.10
C GLY A 139 -8.81 -32.97 3.39
N PRO A 140 -8.04 -33.71 4.22
CA PRO A 140 -8.55 -34.38 5.43
C PRO A 140 -9.10 -33.42 6.50
N ASN A 141 -8.66 -32.15 6.51
CA ASN A 141 -9.12 -31.11 7.45
C ASN A 141 -9.92 -29.99 6.76
N ALA A 142 -10.30 -30.18 5.50
CA ALA A 142 -10.86 -29.13 4.66
C ALA A 142 -12.39 -29.07 4.83
N LEU A 143 -12.88 -28.05 5.55
CA LEU A 143 -14.32 -27.90 5.80
C LEU A 143 -15.02 -27.17 4.63
N PRO A 144 -16.12 -27.71 4.08
CA PRO A 144 -16.95 -27.02 3.09
C PRO A 144 -17.45 -25.69 3.65
N ASN A 145 -17.64 -24.68 2.78
CA ASN A 145 -18.08 -23.35 3.16
C ASN A 145 -19.43 -23.02 2.51
N ASN A 146 -20.39 -22.58 3.32
CA ASN A 146 -21.65 -22.03 2.88
C ASN A 146 -21.73 -20.54 3.27
N ILE A 147 -22.29 -19.72 2.40
CA ILE A 147 -22.64 -18.33 2.67
C ILE A 147 -24.16 -18.24 2.74
N VAL A 148 -24.65 -17.69 3.85
CA VAL A 148 -26.07 -17.50 4.11
C VAL A 148 -26.32 -16.02 4.37
N ARG A 149 -27.25 -15.40 3.63
CA ARG A 149 -27.65 -14.01 3.82
C ARG A 149 -28.88 -13.95 4.72
N VAL A 150 -28.74 -13.31 5.87
CA VAL A 150 -29.83 -13.06 6.81
C VAL A 150 -30.49 -11.73 6.44
N HIS A 151 -31.82 -11.69 6.40
CA HIS A 151 -32.56 -10.48 6.02
C HIS A 151 -32.23 -9.23 6.87
N CYS A 152 -31.88 -9.42 8.14
CA CYS A 152 -31.67 -8.31 9.09
C CYS A 152 -30.34 -8.44 9.84
N PHE A 153 -29.57 -7.35 9.89
CA PHE A 153 -28.28 -7.27 10.57
C PHE A 153 -28.35 -7.62 12.06
N THR A 154 -29.36 -7.09 12.77
CA THR A 154 -29.49 -7.30 14.23
C THR A 154 -29.66 -8.78 14.58
N LYS A 155 -30.37 -9.53 13.73
CA LYS A 155 -30.51 -10.98 13.87
C LYS A 155 -29.21 -11.70 13.58
N LYS A 156 -28.47 -11.28 12.54
CA LYS A 156 -27.16 -11.84 12.24
C LYS A 156 -26.23 -11.72 13.45
N GLU A 157 -26.19 -10.54 14.07
CA GLU A 157 -25.40 -10.29 15.28
C GLU A 157 -25.88 -11.11 16.48
N SER A 158 -27.19 -11.22 16.71
CA SER A 158 -27.72 -12.03 17.82
C SER A 158 -27.37 -13.52 17.66
N ILE A 159 -27.46 -14.05 16.45
CA ILE A 159 -27.05 -15.43 16.12
C ILE A 159 -25.54 -15.60 16.37
N LEU A 160 -24.70 -14.68 15.89
CA LEU A 160 -23.25 -14.74 16.12
C LEU A 160 -22.90 -14.69 17.62
N LEU A 161 -23.56 -13.84 18.40
CA LEU A 161 -23.33 -13.74 19.83
C LEU A 161 -23.68 -15.03 20.58
N VAL A 162 -24.78 -15.69 20.20
CA VAL A 162 -25.16 -17.00 20.77
C VAL A 162 -24.14 -18.06 20.35
N ALA A 163 -23.76 -18.08 19.08
CA ALA A 163 -22.74 -18.97 18.54
C ALA A 163 -21.37 -18.80 19.23
N CYS A 164 -20.96 -17.58 19.55
CA CYS A 164 -19.70 -17.33 20.27
C CYS A 164 -19.69 -17.90 21.70
N LYS A 165 -20.86 -17.98 22.36
CA LYS A 165 -20.98 -18.57 23.70
C LYS A 165 -20.89 -20.10 23.68
N SER A 166 -21.16 -20.72 22.54
CA SER A 166 -21.15 -22.17 22.35
C SER A 166 -20.23 -22.54 21.18
N PRO A 167 -18.92 -22.72 21.42
CA PRO A 167 -17.93 -22.92 20.36
C PRO A 167 -18.08 -24.25 19.62
N ASN A 168 -18.69 -25.26 20.26
CA ASN A 168 -18.92 -26.58 19.68
C ASN A 168 -20.38 -26.71 19.26
N GLN A 169 -20.69 -26.27 18.05
CA GLN A 169 -22.04 -26.36 17.50
C GLN A 169 -22.23 -27.65 16.73
N THR A 170 -23.31 -28.35 17.05
CA THR A 170 -23.70 -29.59 16.39
C THR A 170 -25.12 -29.47 15.87
N PHE A 171 -25.36 -29.96 14.64
CA PHE A 171 -26.69 -30.04 14.05
C PHE A 171 -26.81 -31.37 13.33
N GLN A 172 -27.82 -32.17 13.67
CA GLN A 172 -28.02 -33.51 13.11
C GLN A 172 -26.76 -34.41 13.17
N GLY A 173 -25.97 -34.28 14.24
CA GLY A 173 -24.72 -35.03 14.43
C GLY A 173 -23.51 -34.48 13.65
N LEU A 174 -23.67 -33.39 12.90
CA LEU A 174 -22.59 -32.72 12.18
C LEU A 174 -22.02 -31.56 12.99
N ASN A 175 -20.70 -31.48 13.09
CA ASN A 175 -20.01 -30.34 13.68
C ASN A 175 -19.87 -29.23 12.63
N PHE A 176 -20.26 -28.01 13.00
CA PHE A 176 -20.09 -26.86 12.13
C PHE A 176 -19.54 -25.65 12.87
N GLN A 177 -18.98 -24.71 12.12
CA GLN A 177 -18.49 -23.44 12.64
C GLN A 177 -19.21 -22.28 11.99
N LEU A 178 -19.77 -21.39 12.80
CA LEU A 178 -20.36 -20.13 12.35
C LEU A 178 -19.34 -18.99 12.46
N ARG A 179 -19.20 -18.19 11.41
CA ARG A 179 -18.35 -16.98 11.40
C ARG A 179 -19.05 -15.83 10.67
N GLY A 180 -18.72 -14.60 11.05
CA GLY A 180 -19.02 -13.42 10.23
C GLY A 180 -18.23 -13.43 8.92
N THR A 181 -18.80 -12.85 7.87
CA THR A 181 -18.12 -12.67 6.57
C THR A 181 -17.42 -11.32 6.49
N SER A 182 -16.49 -11.02 7.39
CA SER A 182 -15.61 -9.88 7.16
C SER A 182 -14.62 -10.21 6.04
N LEU A 183 -14.21 -9.19 5.28
CA LEU A 183 -13.00 -9.29 4.47
C LEU A 183 -11.81 -9.69 5.37
N PRO A 184 -10.79 -10.39 4.85
CA PRO A 184 -9.47 -10.29 5.43
C PRO A 184 -9.12 -8.81 5.34
N LEU A 185 -9.14 -8.18 6.50
CA LEU A 185 -8.55 -6.91 6.79
C LEU A 185 -7.37 -6.62 5.83
N PRO A 186 -7.41 -5.60 4.92
CA PRO A 186 -6.31 -5.23 4.06
C PRO A 186 -4.94 -5.40 4.69
N PHE A 187 -4.04 -5.88 3.84
CA PHE A 187 -2.67 -6.29 4.12
C PHE A 187 -1.86 -5.34 5.03
N ALA A 188 -2.27 -4.07 5.13
CA ALA A 188 -1.66 -3.06 5.98
C ALA A 188 -1.95 -3.23 7.49
N TYR A 189 -3.04 -3.90 7.89
CA TYR A 189 -3.49 -3.86 9.28
C TYR A 189 -3.67 -5.23 9.97
N GLU A 190 -3.41 -6.33 9.27
CA GLU A 190 -3.21 -7.64 9.92
C GLU A 190 -1.89 -7.74 10.73
N LYS A 191 -0.92 -6.84 10.50
CA LYS A 191 0.33 -6.83 11.28
C LYS A 191 0.18 -6.27 12.70
N THR A 192 -0.88 -5.53 13.00
CA THR A 192 -1.04 -4.88 14.32
C THR A 192 -1.98 -5.65 15.26
N LEU A 193 -2.96 -6.39 14.72
CA LEU A 193 -3.93 -7.15 15.53
C LEU A 193 -3.43 -8.53 15.99
N ASN A 194 -2.28 -9.00 15.48
CA ASN A 194 -1.67 -10.25 15.94
C ASN A 194 -0.90 -10.13 17.28
N GLN A 195 -0.98 -8.99 17.97
CA GLN A 195 -0.37 -8.80 19.30
C GLN A 195 -1.27 -8.12 20.35
N SER A 196 -2.51 -7.75 20.03
CA SER A 196 -3.43 -7.21 21.03
C SER A 196 -4.87 -7.71 20.86
N GLU A 197 -5.22 -8.67 21.72
CA GLU A 197 -6.51 -8.73 22.41
C GLU A 197 -7.79 -8.81 21.57
N ILE A 198 -8.27 -10.03 21.32
CA ILE A 198 -9.72 -10.29 21.30
C ILE A 198 -10.08 -10.99 22.60
N ILE A 199 -10.23 -10.20 23.66
CA ILE A 199 -11.00 -10.56 24.85
C ILE A 199 -12.14 -9.54 24.95
N TYR A 200 -13.28 -9.86 24.34
CA TYR A 200 -14.52 -9.15 24.64
C TYR A 200 -15.04 -9.67 25.98
N VAL A 201 -14.54 -9.12 27.09
CA VAL A 201 -15.15 -9.30 28.42
C VAL A 201 -15.98 -8.06 28.72
N ALA A 202 -17.28 -8.27 28.76
CA ALA A 202 -18.27 -7.28 29.13
C ALA A 202 -17.97 -6.71 30.53
N GLY A 203 -17.92 -5.37 30.59
CA GLY A 203 -18.25 -4.57 31.77
C GLY A 203 -17.38 -4.76 33.01
N LYS A 204 -16.42 -3.84 33.20
CA LYS A 204 -16.21 -3.12 34.46
C LYS A 204 -15.18 -2.02 34.26
N SER A 205 -15.63 -0.78 34.40
CA SER A 205 -14.80 0.40 34.55
C SER A 205 -14.08 0.36 35.91
N THR A 206 -12.75 0.43 35.91
CA THR A 206 -11.99 0.91 37.06
C THR A 206 -10.82 1.77 36.59
N THR A 207 -10.78 2.99 37.13
CA THR A 207 -9.78 4.04 36.94
C THR A 207 -8.45 3.72 37.62
N ASN A 208 -7.43 4.53 37.29
CA ASN A 208 -6.10 4.72 37.91
C ASN A 208 -4.97 4.09 37.09
N GLY A 209 -3.90 4.78 36.69
CA GLY A 209 -3.41 6.12 37.00
C GLY A 209 -2.19 6.43 36.12
N ASP A 210 -2.01 7.72 35.85
CA ASP A 210 -0.94 8.35 35.07
C ASP A 210 0.46 8.15 35.69
N PRO A 211 1.53 7.98 34.89
CA PRO A 211 2.82 8.54 35.28
C PRO A 211 3.50 9.36 34.16
N ARG A 212 3.89 10.57 34.57
CA ARG A 212 4.56 11.63 33.82
C ARG A 212 6.03 11.29 33.47
N SER A 213 6.44 11.74 32.27
CA SER A 213 7.68 12.42 31.82
C SER A 213 9.11 12.02 32.31
N PRO A 214 10.16 12.27 31.48
CA PRO A 214 11.48 11.63 31.59
C PRO A 214 12.51 12.44 32.41
N SER A 215 13.46 11.75 33.06
CA SER A 215 14.61 12.37 33.75
C SER A 215 15.94 11.71 33.39
N SER A 216 16.95 12.56 33.33
CA SER A 216 18.29 12.48 32.73
C SER A 216 19.41 11.77 33.53
N LEU A 217 20.42 11.29 32.79
CA LEU A 217 21.89 11.33 33.03
C LEU A 217 22.48 11.23 34.45
N THR A 218 23.36 10.25 34.66
CA THR A 218 24.72 10.25 35.30
C THR A 218 24.98 8.84 35.88
N GLY A 219 26.19 8.25 35.93
CA GLY A 219 27.53 8.70 35.64
C GLY A 219 28.52 7.52 35.53
N ARG A 220 29.74 7.85 35.11
CA ARG A 220 30.92 6.98 34.98
C ARG A 220 31.32 6.31 36.31
N GLY A 221 31.85 5.09 36.23
CA GLY A 221 32.67 4.45 37.26
C GLY A 221 33.63 3.44 36.64
N ARG A 222 34.93 3.70 36.80
CA ARG A 222 36.07 2.97 36.24
C ARG A 222 36.55 1.85 37.19
N ASN A 223 37.14 0.83 36.58
CA ASN A 223 38.37 0.09 36.96
C ASN A 223 38.36 -1.18 37.85
N ASN A 224 39.08 -2.16 37.27
CA ASN A 224 39.96 -3.22 37.81
C ASN A 224 39.24 -4.42 38.46
N ILE A 225 39.48 -5.66 38.02
CA ILE A 225 40.74 -6.43 37.96
C ILE A 225 40.82 -7.26 36.68
#